data_AF-A0A661SME8-F1
#
_entry.id   AF-A0A661SME8-F1
#
_cell.length_a   1.000
_cell.length_b   1.000
_cell.length_c   1.000
_cell.angle_alpha   90.00
_cell.angle_beta   90.00
_cell.angle_gamma   90.00
#
_symmetry.space_group_name_H-M   'P 1'
#
loop_
_entity.id
_entity.type
_entity.pdbx_description
1 polymer ?
#
loop_
_entity_poly.entity_id
_entity_poly.type
_entity_poly.pdbx_seq_one_letter_code
_entity_poly.pdbx_strand_id
1 'polypeptide(L)'
;MRRFYEIISLLVVFSLLNASSVFAYHALTHRLFNRYVVEKNVNGFSLNSYLRDELALSNGIEEEFQSQEGECKLEETNNVWKWIEHGGAWEDNPPPDLPDFGSFSCPWAIRAFNHYYNPVTDRGLSSFGGGAAIEWFMSQERRTIFWKNMGDYAWDDVRGYFYNALTSRDSKVREDAFADTFRGLGHLMHLVQDVSVPSHARLDPHIFYHYEDWVEHHYVKQDESTNKVSEKNPLPYPDPDYHFFGSPVEENETIENILCIIDADIYNGKNHRNLAPGNEVGLSEYANANFFSNDTIRYTEWWSWLLKIGLTVTAGPYRIDVVPPSDVLRKSPPSALSP
;
A
#
# COMPACT_ATOMS: atom_id res chain seq x y z
N MET A 1 -41.81 -6.90 19.43
CA MET A 1 -40.52 -7.61 19.60
C MET A 1 -39.78 -7.76 18.27
N ARG A 2 -40.23 -8.58 17.31
CA ARG A 2 -39.53 -8.78 16.01
C ARG A 2 -39.19 -7.49 15.24
N ARG A 3 -40.17 -6.60 15.05
CA ARG A 3 -39.96 -5.30 14.38
C ARG A 3 -39.01 -4.35 15.12
N PHE A 4 -38.90 -4.49 16.44
CA PHE A 4 -37.98 -3.69 17.26
C PHE A 4 -36.53 -4.16 17.07
N TYR A 5 -36.31 -5.48 17.01
CA TYR A 5 -35.02 -6.05 16.66
C TYR A 5 -34.63 -5.75 15.20
N GLU A 6 -35.57 -5.80 14.25
CA GLU A 6 -35.31 -5.43 12.86
C GLU A 6 -34.88 -3.95 12.73
N ILE A 7 -35.51 -3.03 13.48
CA ILE A 7 -35.12 -1.61 13.50
C ILE A 7 -33.77 -1.39 14.19
N ILE A 8 -33.49 -2.04 15.33
CA ILE A 8 -32.19 -1.94 15.99
C ILE A 8 -31.09 -2.54 15.12
N SER A 9 -31.31 -3.69 14.49
CA SER A 9 -30.36 -4.28 13.55
C SER A 9 -30.11 -3.38 12.35
N LEU A 10 -31.15 -2.74 11.79
CA LEU A 10 -30.99 -1.76 10.73
C LEU A 10 -30.23 -0.52 11.20
N LEU A 11 -30.48 -0.01 12.41
CA LEU A 11 -29.76 1.14 12.96
C LEU A 11 -28.31 0.81 13.30
N VAL A 12 -28.02 -0.41 13.77
CA VAL A 12 -26.65 -0.91 14.00
C VAL A 12 -25.92 -1.09 12.67
N VAL A 13 -26.58 -1.67 11.67
CA VAL A 13 -26.03 -1.75 10.30
C VAL A 13 -25.83 -0.33 9.75
N PHE A 14 -26.77 0.59 9.91
CA PHE A 14 -26.67 1.98 9.43
C PHE A 14 -25.62 2.79 10.19
N SER A 15 -25.36 2.49 11.46
CA SER A 15 -24.28 3.09 12.24
C SER A 15 -22.90 2.51 11.90
N LEU A 16 -22.82 1.21 11.57
CA LEU A 16 -21.62 0.56 11.04
C LEU A 16 -21.31 1.04 9.61
N LEU A 17 -22.35 1.40 8.86
CA LEU A 17 -22.30 2.00 7.53
C LEU A 17 -21.86 3.48 7.55
N ASN A 18 -21.68 4.11 8.71
CA ASN A 18 -21.13 5.47 8.86
C ASN A 18 -19.72 5.51 9.46
N ALA A 19 -19.02 4.36 9.56
CA ALA A 19 -17.60 4.31 9.88
C ALA A 19 -16.80 4.34 8.57
N SER A 20 -16.31 5.50 8.13
CA SER A 20 -15.00 6.07 8.47
C SER A 20 -13.86 5.20 7.96
N SER A 21 -13.06 5.81 7.10
CA SER A 21 -11.96 5.22 6.33
C SER A 21 -10.97 4.45 7.19
N VAL A 22 -10.43 3.39 6.62
CA VAL A 22 -9.31 2.64 7.18
C VAL A 22 -8.08 3.08 6.39
N PHE A 23 -7.42 4.16 6.79
CA PHE A 23 -6.24 4.66 6.08
C PHE A 23 -4.98 3.94 6.53
N ALA A 24 -3.94 4.03 5.72
CA ALA A 24 -2.60 3.73 6.16
C ALA A 24 -1.87 4.97 6.64
N TYR A 25 -0.54 5.07 6.47
CA TYR A 25 0.12 6.37 6.72
C TYR A 25 -0.76 7.44 6.09
N HIS A 26 -1.15 8.48 6.85
CA HIS A 26 -2.21 9.32 6.31
C HIS A 26 -1.71 9.98 5.01
N ALA A 27 -2.59 10.19 4.03
CA ALA A 27 -2.23 10.52 2.64
C ALA A 27 -1.15 11.61 2.48
N LEU A 28 -1.07 12.59 3.38
CA LEU A 28 -0.03 13.63 3.31
C LEU A 28 1.35 13.13 3.73
N THR A 29 1.43 12.15 4.62
CA THR A 29 2.66 11.47 5.01
C THR A 29 3.24 10.69 3.82
N HIS A 30 2.40 9.94 3.08
CA HIS A 30 2.81 9.29 1.83
C HIS A 30 3.37 10.27 0.80
N ARG A 31 2.72 11.42 0.62
CA ARG A 31 3.23 12.50 -0.26
C ARG A 31 4.64 12.91 0.13
N LEU A 32 4.88 13.14 1.42
CA LEU A 32 6.22 13.55 1.89
C LEU A 32 7.27 12.47 1.67
N PHE A 33 6.98 11.20 1.97
CA PHE A 33 7.93 10.11 1.73
C PHE A 33 8.24 9.94 0.23
N ASN A 34 7.21 9.95 -0.61
CA ASN A 34 7.37 9.86 -2.06
C ASN A 34 8.21 11.02 -2.60
N ARG A 35 7.88 12.25 -2.20
CA ARG A 35 8.63 13.45 -2.57
C ARG A 35 10.08 13.38 -2.11
N TYR A 36 10.33 12.93 -0.87
CA TYR A 36 11.69 12.80 -0.34
C TYR A 36 12.54 11.86 -1.22
N VAL A 37 12.04 10.67 -1.56
CA VAL A 37 12.77 9.71 -2.38
C VAL A 37 13.03 10.26 -3.80
N VAL A 38 12.11 11.06 -4.34
CA VAL A 38 12.27 11.68 -5.66
C VAL A 38 13.30 12.82 -5.65
N GLU A 39 13.28 13.68 -4.63
CA GLU A 39 14.11 14.88 -4.56
C GLU A 39 15.52 14.63 -4.02
N LYS A 40 15.74 13.53 -3.29
CA LYS A 40 17.01 13.25 -2.61
C LYS A 40 17.81 12.17 -3.33
N ASN A 41 19.11 12.19 -3.06
CA ASN A 41 19.98 11.06 -3.38
C ASN A 41 19.89 10.07 -2.22
N VAL A 42 19.36 8.88 -2.48
CA VAL A 42 19.19 7.82 -1.49
C VAL A 42 20.12 6.68 -1.87
N ASN A 43 21.06 6.32 -0.99
CA ASN A 43 22.02 5.22 -1.21
C ASN A 43 22.78 5.31 -2.55
N GLY A 44 23.18 6.53 -2.93
CA GLY A 44 23.89 6.80 -4.19
C GLY A 44 22.99 6.81 -5.44
N PHE A 45 21.71 6.43 -5.33
CA PHE A 45 20.73 6.56 -6.40
C PHE A 45 20.11 7.96 -6.40
N SER A 46 19.92 8.52 -7.60
CA SER A 46 19.22 9.79 -7.82
C SER A 46 18.24 9.62 -8.96
N LEU A 47 16.94 9.74 -8.70
CA LEU A 47 15.94 9.65 -9.76
C LEU A 47 16.15 10.74 -10.81
N ASN A 48 16.52 11.95 -10.38
CA ASN A 48 16.80 13.06 -11.29
C ASN A 48 17.96 12.78 -12.25
N SER A 49 19.07 12.22 -11.76
CA SER A 49 20.18 11.82 -12.63
C SER A 49 19.77 10.67 -13.54
N TYR A 50 19.11 9.63 -13.02
CA TYR A 50 18.67 8.49 -13.83
C TYR A 50 17.77 8.92 -15.00
N LEU A 51 16.79 9.79 -14.75
CA LEU A 51 15.88 10.29 -15.79
C LEU A 51 16.64 11.06 -16.89
N ARG A 52 17.63 11.87 -16.51
CA ARG A 52 18.41 12.69 -17.45
C ARG A 52 19.42 11.87 -18.24
N ASP A 53 20.13 10.99 -17.54
CA ASP A 53 21.32 10.32 -18.06
C ASP A 53 20.95 9.01 -18.77
N GLU A 54 19.96 8.26 -18.26
CA GLU A 54 19.55 6.96 -18.81
C GLU A 54 18.29 7.04 -19.69
N LEU A 55 17.35 7.92 -19.34
CA LEU A 55 16.07 8.05 -20.08
C LEU A 55 16.00 9.26 -21.01
N ALA A 56 17.07 10.06 -21.08
CA ALA A 56 17.17 11.26 -21.90
C ALA A 56 16.04 12.30 -21.66
N LEU A 57 15.45 12.28 -20.47
CA LEU A 57 14.48 13.29 -20.01
C LEU A 57 15.26 14.47 -19.47
N SER A 58 15.54 15.44 -20.34
CA SER A 58 16.51 16.52 -20.09
C SER A 58 16.24 17.35 -18.83
N ASN A 59 14.97 17.48 -18.44
CA ASN A 59 14.54 18.21 -17.24
C ASN A 59 14.47 17.32 -15.98
N GLY A 60 14.76 16.01 -16.12
CA GLY A 60 14.80 15.06 -15.01
C GLY A 60 13.49 14.98 -14.25
N ILE A 61 13.52 15.22 -12.94
CA ILE A 61 12.29 15.20 -12.11
C ILE A 61 11.33 16.37 -12.40
N GLU A 62 11.80 17.40 -13.10
CA GLU A 62 10.99 18.54 -13.55
C GLU A 62 10.43 18.33 -14.98
N GLU A 63 10.70 17.19 -15.62
CA GLU A 63 10.11 16.86 -16.91
C GLU A 63 8.59 16.76 -16.79
N GLU A 64 7.86 17.44 -17.67
CA GLU A 64 6.41 17.51 -17.65
C GLU A 64 5.80 16.49 -18.59
N PHE A 65 4.77 15.80 -18.11
CA PHE A 65 3.98 14.89 -18.92
C PHE A 65 2.51 15.24 -18.78
N GLN A 66 1.82 15.25 -19.91
CA GLN A 66 0.37 15.34 -19.97
C GLN A 66 -0.22 13.94 -19.90
N SER A 67 -1.24 13.76 -19.06
CA SER A 67 -2.05 12.55 -19.01
C SER A 67 -3.49 12.89 -19.34
N GLN A 68 -4.10 12.09 -20.21
CA GLN A 68 -5.55 12.09 -20.46
C GLN A 68 -6.28 10.93 -19.78
N GLU A 69 -5.55 10.05 -19.10
CA GLU A 69 -6.06 8.78 -18.57
C GLU A 69 -6.15 8.78 -17.05
N GLY A 70 -7.32 8.33 -16.57
CA GLY A 70 -7.84 8.45 -15.22
C GLY A 70 -9.36 8.54 -15.31
N GLU A 71 -10.09 7.91 -14.39
CA GLU A 71 -11.57 7.89 -14.41
C GLU A 71 -12.19 9.31 -14.41
N CYS A 72 -11.40 10.35 -14.08
CA CYS A 72 -11.67 11.76 -14.34
C CYS A 72 -10.98 12.22 -15.64
N LYS A 73 -11.78 12.42 -16.68
CA LYS A 73 -11.39 12.93 -18.01
C LYS A 73 -10.94 14.41 -18.00
N LEU A 74 -9.98 14.77 -17.16
CA LEU A 74 -9.35 16.09 -17.17
C LEU A 74 -7.90 15.92 -17.60
N GLU A 75 -7.53 16.62 -18.67
CA GLU A 75 -6.14 16.75 -19.07
C GLU A 75 -5.37 17.40 -17.93
N GLU A 76 -4.43 16.68 -17.35
CA GLU A 76 -3.56 17.18 -16.30
C GLU A 76 -2.11 17.11 -16.78
N THR A 77 -1.39 18.22 -16.62
CA THR A 77 0.04 18.30 -16.86
C THR A 77 0.72 18.48 -15.52
N ASN A 78 1.60 17.54 -15.18
CA ASN A 78 2.44 17.62 -14.01
C ASN A 78 3.87 17.22 -14.36
N ASN A 79 4.81 17.67 -13.54
CA ASN A 79 6.17 17.16 -13.54
C ASN A 79 6.25 15.77 -12.87
N VAL A 80 7.33 15.04 -13.17
CA VAL A 80 7.57 13.68 -12.66
C VAL A 80 7.41 13.58 -11.14
N TRP A 81 8.01 14.50 -10.38
CA TRP A 81 7.93 14.42 -8.91
C TRP A 81 6.50 14.55 -8.39
N LYS A 82 5.68 15.38 -9.03
CA LYS A 82 4.30 15.58 -8.62
C LYS A 82 3.41 14.41 -9.02
N TRP A 83 3.68 13.75 -10.15
CA TRP A 83 3.02 12.49 -10.50
C TRP A 83 3.25 11.40 -9.43
N ILE A 84 4.51 11.21 -8.99
CA ILE A 84 4.86 10.23 -7.96
C ILE A 84 4.28 10.63 -6.60
N GLU A 85 4.36 11.92 -6.23
CA GLU A 85 3.81 12.45 -4.98
C GLU A 85 2.28 12.21 -4.92
N HIS A 86 1.56 12.61 -5.97
CA HIS A 86 0.10 12.48 -6.04
C HIS A 86 -0.34 11.02 -6.14
N GLY A 87 0.37 10.18 -6.90
CA GLY A 87 0.05 8.75 -7.01
C GLY A 87 0.06 8.03 -5.66
N GLY A 88 0.98 8.40 -4.76
CA GLY A 88 0.98 7.89 -3.39
C GLY A 88 -0.29 8.26 -2.63
N ALA A 89 -0.63 9.55 -2.55
CA ALA A 89 -1.87 9.98 -1.90
C ALA A 89 -3.15 9.41 -2.55
N TRP A 90 -3.12 9.20 -3.87
CA TRP A 90 -4.27 8.70 -4.62
C TRP A 90 -4.66 7.28 -4.19
N GLU A 91 -3.70 6.47 -3.75
CA GLU A 91 -3.94 5.11 -3.28
C GLU A 91 -4.89 5.07 -2.06
N ASP A 92 -4.82 6.07 -1.18
CA ASP A 92 -5.71 6.27 -0.03
C ASP A 92 -6.97 7.07 -0.36
N ASN A 93 -6.80 8.22 -1.04
CA ASN A 93 -7.85 9.22 -1.19
C ASN A 93 -7.86 9.81 -2.61
N PRO A 94 -8.61 9.22 -3.54
CA PRO A 94 -8.75 9.77 -4.87
C PRO A 94 -9.42 11.14 -4.91
N PRO A 95 -9.02 12.01 -5.87
CA PRO A 95 -9.61 13.34 -5.98
C PRO A 95 -11.14 13.26 -6.01
N PRO A 96 -11.82 14.14 -5.26
CA PRO A 96 -13.28 14.10 -5.10
C PRO A 96 -14.07 14.48 -6.38
N ASP A 97 -13.38 14.89 -7.46
CA ASP A 97 -13.99 15.27 -8.75
C ASP A 97 -14.38 14.06 -9.62
N LEU A 98 -14.27 12.84 -9.08
CA LEU A 98 -14.90 11.65 -9.66
C LEU A 98 -16.42 11.84 -9.65
N PRO A 99 -17.14 11.54 -10.75
CA PRO A 99 -18.59 11.67 -10.78
C PRO A 99 -19.16 10.85 -9.62
N ASP A 100 -19.73 11.60 -8.67
CA ASP A 100 -20.46 11.13 -7.51
C ASP A 100 -21.49 10.09 -7.97
N PHE A 101 -21.13 8.81 -7.90
CA PHE A 101 -22.10 7.71 -7.92
C PHE A 101 -22.83 7.81 -6.59
N GLY A 102 -23.78 8.74 -6.55
CA GLY A 102 -24.45 9.18 -5.33
C GLY A 102 -24.87 8.03 -4.44
N SER A 103 -24.77 8.25 -3.14
CA SER A 103 -25.14 7.33 -2.06
C SER A 103 -24.24 6.08 -1.93
N PHE A 104 -23.47 6.08 -0.83
CA PHE A 104 -23.21 4.89 -0.02
C PHE A 104 -22.29 3.78 -0.58
N SER A 105 -21.60 4.03 -1.70
CA SER A 105 -20.71 3.04 -2.32
C SER A 105 -19.37 3.68 -2.65
N CYS A 106 -18.67 4.23 -1.66
CA CYS A 106 -17.39 4.91 -1.89
C CYS A 106 -16.35 3.95 -2.50
N PRO A 107 -15.95 4.15 -3.78
CA PRO A 107 -14.96 3.31 -4.44
C PRO A 107 -13.60 3.28 -3.71
N TRP A 108 -13.27 4.40 -3.07
CA TRP A 108 -11.98 4.65 -2.43
C TRP A 108 -11.79 3.89 -1.11
N ALA A 109 -12.83 3.78 -0.29
CA ALA A 109 -12.75 3.08 0.99
C ALA A 109 -12.36 1.61 0.81
N ILE A 110 -12.57 1.05 -0.39
CA ILE A 110 -12.22 -0.33 -0.66
C ILE A 110 -10.78 -0.50 -1.17
N ARG A 111 -10.15 0.52 -1.77
CA ARG A 111 -8.71 0.43 -2.08
C ARG A 111 -7.92 0.17 -0.80
N ALA A 112 -8.26 0.91 0.27
CA ALA A 112 -7.59 0.81 1.54
C ALA A 112 -7.70 -0.55 2.24
N PHE A 113 -8.76 -1.32 1.98
CA PHE A 113 -8.83 -2.71 2.47
C PHE A 113 -7.79 -3.64 1.82
N ASN A 114 -7.18 -3.24 0.71
CA ASN A 114 -6.09 -3.96 0.07
C ASN A 114 -4.71 -3.55 0.58
N HIS A 115 -4.59 -2.63 1.55
CA HIS A 115 -3.29 -2.16 2.06
C HIS A 115 -2.67 -3.10 3.12
N TYR A 116 -3.43 -4.12 3.50
CA TYR A 116 -3.11 -5.02 4.61
C TYR A 116 -2.49 -6.32 4.14
N TYR A 117 -1.46 -6.78 4.84
CA TYR A 117 -0.82 -8.06 4.58
C TYR A 117 -0.18 -8.63 5.84
N ASN A 118 -0.58 -9.84 6.24
CA ASN A 118 0.04 -10.55 7.36
C ASN A 118 0.92 -11.69 6.87
N PRO A 119 2.26 -11.58 7.01
CA PRO A 119 3.23 -12.53 6.48
C PRO A 119 3.22 -13.90 7.21
N VAL A 120 2.56 -14.00 8.36
CA VAL A 120 2.44 -15.29 9.07
C VAL A 120 1.29 -16.13 8.51
N THR A 121 0.33 -15.49 7.85
CA THR A 121 -0.92 -16.14 7.42
C THR A 121 -1.20 -16.00 5.92
N ASP A 122 -0.37 -15.24 5.21
CA ASP A 122 -0.51 -14.88 3.79
C ASP A 122 -1.88 -14.27 3.44
N ARG A 123 -2.39 -13.40 4.31
CA ARG A 123 -3.76 -12.85 4.21
C ARG A 123 -3.79 -11.34 4.29
N GLY A 124 -4.76 -10.74 3.62
CA GLY A 124 -5.22 -9.36 3.84
C GLY A 124 -6.55 -9.28 4.59
N LEU A 125 -7.24 -8.14 4.49
CA LEU A 125 -8.55 -7.91 5.13
C LEU A 125 -9.73 -8.49 4.32
N SER A 126 -9.68 -9.78 4.01
CA SER A 126 -10.70 -10.46 3.17
C SER A 126 -12.12 -10.37 3.71
N SER A 127 -12.29 -10.30 5.04
CA SER A 127 -13.60 -10.15 5.68
C SER A 127 -14.30 -8.82 5.37
N PHE A 128 -13.56 -7.82 4.91
CA PHE A 128 -14.06 -6.51 4.49
C PHE A 128 -14.08 -6.35 2.96
N GLY A 129 -13.85 -7.45 2.22
CA GLY A 129 -13.85 -7.44 0.75
C GLY A 129 -12.53 -7.02 0.11
N GLY A 130 -11.48 -6.77 0.90
CA GLY A 130 -10.13 -6.49 0.41
C GLY A 130 -9.29 -7.76 0.16
N GLY A 131 -8.33 -7.67 -0.75
CA GLY A 131 -7.29 -8.68 -0.96
C GLY A 131 -6.08 -8.47 -0.03
N ALA A 132 -5.07 -9.32 -0.19
CA ALA A 132 -3.77 -9.09 0.41
C ALA A 132 -3.01 -7.98 -0.35
N ALA A 133 -2.26 -7.12 0.36
CA ALA A 133 -1.48 -6.05 -0.26
C ALA A 133 -0.50 -6.57 -1.31
N ILE A 134 0.09 -7.73 -1.08
CA ILE A 134 0.99 -8.38 -2.05
C ILE A 134 0.28 -8.76 -3.36
N GLU A 135 -1.00 -9.15 -3.29
CA GLU A 135 -1.80 -9.46 -4.49
C GLU A 135 -2.21 -8.18 -5.22
N TRP A 136 -2.59 -7.15 -4.44
CA TRP A 136 -2.95 -5.84 -4.95
C TRP A 136 -1.79 -5.14 -5.66
N PHE A 137 -0.58 -5.31 -5.11
CA PHE A 137 0.69 -4.84 -5.67
C PHE A 137 1.04 -5.53 -6.98
N MET A 138 0.88 -6.86 -7.09
CA MET A 138 1.38 -7.59 -8.26
C MET A 138 0.43 -7.62 -9.46
N SER A 139 -0.85 -7.96 -9.24
CA SER A 139 -1.70 -8.32 -10.38
C SER A 139 -3.16 -7.96 -10.18
N GLN A 140 -3.78 -7.49 -11.25
CA GLN A 140 -5.22 -7.26 -11.31
C GLN A 140 -6.04 -8.56 -11.49
N GLU A 141 -5.45 -9.70 -11.84
CA GLU A 141 -6.23 -10.90 -12.23
C GLU A 141 -7.06 -11.51 -11.08
N ARG A 142 -6.70 -11.24 -9.82
CA ARG A 142 -7.48 -11.70 -8.65
C ARG A 142 -8.59 -10.74 -8.23
N ARG A 143 -8.72 -9.60 -8.93
CA ARG A 143 -9.74 -8.58 -8.67
C ARG A 143 -11.07 -9.04 -9.27
N THR A 144 -12.14 -9.03 -8.48
CA THR A 144 -13.51 -9.19 -9.01
C THR A 144 -13.79 -8.12 -10.07
N ILE A 145 -14.74 -8.35 -10.98
CA ILE A 145 -15.13 -7.37 -12.04
C ILE A 145 -15.39 -5.96 -11.47
N PHE A 146 -15.85 -5.88 -10.21
CA PHE A 146 -16.06 -4.63 -9.50
C PHE A 146 -14.76 -3.83 -9.28
N TRP A 147 -13.66 -4.51 -8.95
CA TRP A 147 -12.35 -3.95 -8.62
C TRP A 147 -11.48 -3.62 -9.84
N LYS A 148 -11.75 -4.24 -11.00
CA LYS A 148 -10.96 -4.05 -12.23
C LYS A 148 -11.07 -2.64 -12.81
N ASN A 149 -12.17 -1.94 -12.54
CA ASN A 149 -12.34 -0.56 -13.01
C ASN A 149 -11.75 0.47 -12.05
N MET A 150 -11.31 0.08 -10.84
CA MET A 150 -11.03 1.02 -9.76
C MET A 150 -9.55 1.39 -9.62
N GLY A 151 -8.69 1.00 -10.57
CA GLY A 151 -7.38 1.61 -10.80
C GLY A 151 -6.30 0.65 -11.31
N ASP A 152 -5.69 1.05 -12.43
CA ASP A 152 -4.71 0.31 -13.22
C ASP A 152 -3.26 0.64 -12.82
N TYR A 153 -2.82 0.31 -11.60
CA TYR A 153 -1.45 0.63 -11.15
C TYR A 153 -0.78 -0.52 -10.38
N ALA A 154 -1.15 -1.77 -10.68
CA ALA A 154 -0.36 -2.91 -10.20
C ALA A 154 1.02 -2.92 -10.89
N TRP A 155 1.97 -3.66 -10.33
CA TRP A 155 3.35 -3.77 -10.81
C TRP A 155 3.41 -4.08 -12.31
N ASP A 156 2.59 -5.04 -12.76
CA ASP A 156 2.54 -5.43 -14.17
C ASP A 156 1.96 -4.30 -15.06
N ASP A 157 1.00 -3.53 -14.57
CA ASP A 157 0.42 -2.38 -15.28
C ASP A 157 1.48 -1.28 -15.44
N VAL A 158 2.15 -0.91 -14.35
CA VAL A 158 3.18 0.14 -14.32
C VAL A 158 4.35 -0.21 -15.24
N ARG A 159 4.75 -1.49 -15.28
CA ARG A 159 5.75 -1.97 -16.25
C ARG A 159 5.25 -1.89 -17.69
N GLY A 160 3.97 -2.20 -17.91
CA GLY A 160 3.31 -2.03 -19.21
C GLY A 160 3.32 -0.58 -19.68
N TYR A 161 2.99 0.37 -18.80
CA TYR A 161 3.08 1.80 -19.09
C TYR A 161 4.50 2.21 -19.40
N PHE A 162 5.48 1.79 -18.60
CA PHE A 162 6.87 2.16 -18.85
C PHE A 162 7.37 1.62 -20.19
N TYR A 163 7.01 0.38 -20.53
CA TYR A 163 7.30 -0.18 -21.84
C TYR A 163 6.66 0.63 -22.97
N ASN A 164 5.39 1.01 -22.84
CA ASN A 164 4.68 1.81 -23.84
C ASN A 164 5.28 3.21 -23.98
N ALA A 165 5.68 3.83 -22.87
CA ALA A 165 6.37 5.12 -22.84
C ALA A 165 7.69 5.06 -23.63
N LEU A 166 8.46 3.98 -23.47
CA LEU A 166 9.74 3.83 -24.15
C LEU A 166 9.63 3.43 -25.64
N THR A 167 8.54 2.77 -26.04
CA THR A 167 8.44 2.14 -27.37
C THR A 167 7.41 2.76 -28.31
N SER A 168 6.44 3.53 -27.79
CA SER A 168 5.40 4.13 -28.62
C SER A 168 5.96 5.18 -29.56
N ARG A 169 5.54 5.08 -30.83
CA ARG A 169 5.82 6.08 -31.88
C ARG A 169 4.86 7.27 -31.84
N ASP A 170 3.71 7.11 -31.20
CA ASP A 170 2.76 8.20 -30.99
C ASP A 170 3.18 9.00 -29.76
N SER A 171 3.41 10.30 -29.92
CA SER A 171 3.88 11.17 -28.85
C SER A 171 2.90 11.31 -27.70
N LYS A 172 1.60 11.35 -28.00
CA LYS A 172 0.56 11.47 -26.99
C LYS A 172 0.49 10.20 -26.15
N VAL A 173 0.45 9.04 -26.79
CA VAL A 173 0.46 7.75 -26.08
C VAL A 173 1.72 7.59 -25.22
N ARG A 174 2.87 8.10 -25.70
CA ARG A 174 4.11 8.08 -24.93
C ARG A 174 4.06 8.98 -23.70
N GLU A 175 3.55 10.20 -23.84
CA GLU A 175 3.41 11.16 -22.73
C GLU A 175 2.42 10.64 -21.67
N ASP A 176 1.26 10.15 -22.11
CA ASP A 176 0.26 9.52 -21.24
C ASP A 176 0.90 8.34 -20.47
N ALA A 177 1.61 7.45 -21.17
CA ALA A 177 2.25 6.29 -20.55
C ALA A 177 3.41 6.66 -19.59
N PHE A 178 4.15 7.74 -19.84
CA PHE A 178 5.13 8.23 -18.86
C PHE A 178 4.43 8.76 -17.61
N ALA A 179 3.39 9.57 -17.78
CA ALA A 179 2.61 10.08 -16.65
C ALA A 179 2.04 8.93 -15.80
N ASP A 180 1.45 7.91 -16.42
CA ASP A 180 0.92 6.73 -15.71
C ASP A 180 2.01 5.87 -15.09
N THR A 181 3.20 5.79 -15.70
CA THR A 181 4.35 5.14 -15.07
C THR A 181 4.71 5.83 -13.76
N PHE A 182 4.88 7.16 -13.78
CA PHE A 182 5.29 7.91 -12.60
C PHE A 182 4.19 7.96 -11.53
N ARG A 183 2.93 8.09 -11.94
CA ARG A 183 1.80 8.00 -11.04
C ARG A 183 1.73 6.63 -10.39
N GLY A 184 1.84 5.57 -11.18
CA GLY A 184 1.85 4.19 -10.72
C GLY A 184 3.01 3.85 -9.80
N LEU A 185 4.20 4.40 -10.03
CA LEU A 185 5.31 4.30 -9.07
C LEU A 185 4.92 4.87 -7.70
N GLY A 186 4.19 5.99 -7.67
CA GLY A 186 3.63 6.54 -6.43
C GLY A 186 2.70 5.57 -5.70
N HIS A 187 1.78 4.92 -6.43
CA HIS A 187 0.87 3.90 -5.89
C HIS A 187 1.63 2.68 -5.34
N LEU A 188 2.65 2.20 -6.05
CA LEU A 188 3.44 1.05 -5.60
C LEU A 188 4.27 1.40 -4.35
N MET A 189 4.84 2.60 -4.30
CA MET A 189 5.56 3.10 -3.13
C MET A 189 4.66 3.23 -1.90
N HIS A 190 3.41 3.65 -2.08
CA HIS A 190 2.39 3.67 -1.02
C HIS A 190 2.23 2.30 -0.36
N LEU A 191 1.99 1.25 -1.15
CA LEU A 191 1.80 -0.11 -0.62
C LEU A 191 3.03 -0.64 0.11
N VAL A 192 4.23 -0.31 -0.38
CA VAL A 192 5.49 -0.65 0.31
C VAL A 192 5.61 0.08 1.65
N GLN A 193 5.17 1.33 1.73
CA GLN A 193 5.15 2.10 2.97
C GLN A 193 4.16 1.51 3.97
N ASP A 194 2.98 1.09 3.54
CA ASP A 194 1.93 0.55 4.43
C ASP A 194 2.35 -0.75 5.10
N VAL A 195 2.97 -1.66 4.35
CA VAL A 195 3.43 -2.92 4.93
C VAL A 195 4.57 -2.74 5.94
N SER A 196 5.20 -1.57 5.99
CA SER A 196 6.14 -1.20 7.06
C SER A 196 5.43 -0.78 8.36
N VAL A 197 4.13 -0.50 8.31
CA VAL A 197 3.33 -0.09 9.47
C VAL A 197 2.78 -1.33 10.19
N PRO A 198 2.98 -1.44 11.51
CA PRO A 198 2.58 -2.65 12.26
C PRO A 198 1.10 -2.99 12.19
N SER A 199 0.19 -2.00 12.10
CA SER A 199 -1.25 -2.26 11.97
C SER A 199 -1.59 -2.99 10.66
N HIS A 200 -1.01 -2.56 9.54
CA HIS A 200 -1.22 -3.17 8.22
C HIS A 200 -0.59 -4.56 8.14
N ALA A 201 0.61 -4.71 8.71
CA ALA A 201 1.32 -5.98 8.79
C ALA A 201 0.63 -7.03 9.68
N ARG A 202 -0.32 -6.61 10.54
CA ARG A 202 -0.98 -7.45 11.56
C ARG A 202 -2.50 -7.58 11.37
N LEU A 203 -3.06 -7.05 10.27
CA LEU A 203 -4.50 -7.01 10.01
C LEU A 203 -5.29 -6.30 11.11
N ASP A 204 -4.79 -5.15 11.57
CA ASP A 204 -5.40 -4.34 12.61
C ASP A 204 -6.02 -3.06 12.02
N PRO A 205 -7.24 -3.14 11.44
CA PRO A 205 -7.88 -1.99 10.82
C PRO A 205 -8.33 -0.98 11.88
N HIS A 206 -8.11 0.30 11.60
CA HIS A 206 -8.50 1.40 12.50
C HIS A 206 -9.27 2.50 11.75
N ILE A 207 -10.27 3.05 12.44
CA ILE A 207 -11.22 4.06 11.92
C ILE A 207 -11.29 5.32 12.80
N PHE A 208 -10.55 5.33 13.90
CA PHE A 208 -10.44 6.43 14.86
C PHE A 208 -8.97 6.76 15.04
N TYR A 209 -8.68 7.95 15.59
CA TYR A 209 -7.33 8.44 15.83
C TYR A 209 -6.31 7.34 16.14
N HIS A 210 -5.37 7.12 15.22
CA HIS A 210 -4.38 6.07 15.25
C HIS A 210 -2.95 6.62 15.15
N TYR A 211 -1.97 5.72 15.09
CA TYR A 211 -0.56 6.09 15.02
C TYR A 211 -0.26 7.00 13.82
N GLU A 212 -0.90 6.77 12.68
CA GLU A 212 -0.62 7.53 11.47
C GLU A 212 -1.19 8.95 11.54
N ASP A 213 -2.34 9.16 12.20
CA ASP A 213 -2.82 10.50 12.55
C ASP A 213 -1.84 11.24 13.46
N TRP A 214 -1.23 10.53 14.40
CA TRP A 214 -0.19 11.10 15.25
C TRP A 214 1.04 11.49 14.44
N VAL A 215 1.51 10.63 13.53
CA VAL A 215 2.64 10.93 12.64
C VAL A 215 2.33 12.16 11.79
N GLU A 216 1.19 12.19 11.12
CA GLU A 216 0.79 13.33 10.29
C GLU A 216 0.76 14.62 11.13
N HIS A 217 0.08 14.61 12.27
CA HIS A 217 -0.06 15.81 13.12
C HIS A 217 1.29 16.36 13.62
N HIS A 218 2.27 15.48 13.84
CA HIS A 218 3.58 15.86 14.38
C HIS A 218 4.60 16.23 13.31
N TYR A 219 4.56 15.58 12.15
CA TYR A 219 5.61 15.71 11.13
C TYR A 219 5.16 16.42 9.85
N VAL A 220 3.86 16.55 9.61
CA VAL A 220 3.33 17.16 8.39
C VAL A 220 2.77 18.55 8.66
N LYS A 221 3.02 19.46 7.72
CA LYS A 221 2.38 20.77 7.64
C LYS A 221 1.77 20.93 6.25
N GLN A 222 0.46 21.16 6.21
CA GLN A 222 -0.26 21.52 5.00
C GLN A 222 -0.61 23.02 5.02
N ASP A 223 -0.36 23.70 3.91
CA ASP A 223 -0.88 25.03 3.64
C ASP A 223 -2.20 24.88 2.87
N GLU A 224 -3.32 25.07 3.57
CA GLU A 224 -4.67 24.92 3.00
C GLU A 224 -4.94 25.86 1.82
N SER A 225 -4.29 27.03 1.78
CA SER A 225 -4.52 28.03 0.73
C SER A 225 -3.84 27.67 -0.59
N THR A 226 -2.77 26.89 -0.53
CA THR A 226 -1.96 26.49 -1.70
C THR A 226 -1.94 24.99 -1.93
N ASN A 227 -2.59 24.21 -1.06
CA ASN A 227 -2.53 22.75 -0.98
C ASN A 227 -1.10 22.19 -0.95
N LYS A 228 -0.13 23.00 -0.50
CA LYS A 228 1.27 22.60 -0.39
C LYS A 228 1.47 21.79 0.88
N VAL A 229 2.18 20.68 0.77
CA VAL A 229 2.57 19.82 1.88
C VAL A 229 4.06 19.97 2.13
N SER A 230 4.45 20.05 3.39
CA SER A 230 5.84 20.22 3.82
C SER A 230 6.07 19.54 5.17
N GLU A 231 7.34 19.29 5.49
CA GLU A 231 7.71 18.80 6.82
C GLU A 231 7.51 19.90 7.88
N LYS A 232 6.72 19.59 8.92
CA LYS A 232 6.60 20.38 10.15
C LYS A 232 7.80 20.18 11.06
N ASN A 233 8.23 18.93 11.17
CA ASN A 233 9.43 18.46 11.86
C ASN A 233 10.15 17.48 10.93
N PRO A 234 11.48 17.33 11.03
CA PRO A 234 12.21 16.35 10.23
C PRO A 234 11.59 14.97 10.39
N LEU A 235 11.12 14.38 9.30
CA LEU A 235 10.66 13.00 9.32
C LEU A 235 11.83 12.09 9.75
N PRO A 236 11.58 11.02 10.53
CA PRO A 236 12.59 10.07 10.92
C PRO A 236 12.91 9.15 9.73
N TYR A 237 13.53 9.72 8.69
CA TYR A 237 13.99 8.94 7.55
C TYR A 237 14.95 7.86 8.04
N PRO A 238 14.78 6.60 7.59
CA PRO A 238 15.68 5.53 7.99
C PRO A 238 17.11 5.89 7.58
N ASP A 239 18.07 5.50 8.43
CA ASP A 239 19.49 5.63 8.08
C ASP A 239 19.71 4.92 6.73
N PRO A 240 20.31 5.57 5.73
CA PRO A 240 20.65 4.94 4.44
C PRO A 240 21.39 3.60 4.59
N ASP A 241 22.12 3.41 5.70
CA ASP A 241 22.86 2.19 6.03
C ASP A 241 21.97 1.04 6.56
N TYR A 242 20.67 1.28 6.84
CA TYR A 242 19.72 0.22 7.19
C TYR A 242 19.23 -0.50 5.92
N HIS A 243 19.92 -1.57 5.56
CA HIS A 243 19.49 -2.47 4.49
C HIS A 243 18.46 -3.46 5.02
N PHE A 244 17.16 -3.25 4.76
CA PHE A 244 16.15 -4.28 5.04
C PHE A 244 16.33 -5.51 4.14
N PHE A 245 16.82 -5.27 2.93
CA PHE A 245 17.03 -6.28 1.90
C PHE A 245 18.53 -6.62 1.86
N GLY A 246 18.90 -7.89 2.05
CA GLY A 246 20.11 -8.36 1.38
C GLY A 246 19.83 -8.22 -0.11
N SER A 247 20.83 -7.72 -0.83
CA SER A 247 20.66 -7.14 -2.16
C SER A 247 19.74 -8.02 -3.03
N PRO A 248 18.52 -7.58 -3.40
CA PRO A 248 17.72 -8.29 -4.42
C PRO A 248 18.35 -8.16 -5.81
N VAL A 249 19.55 -7.60 -5.87
CA VAL A 249 20.32 -7.25 -7.04
C VAL A 249 21.72 -7.76 -6.76
N GLU A 250 22.04 -8.99 -7.18
CA GLU A 250 23.44 -9.27 -7.47
C GLU A 250 23.91 -8.28 -8.54
N GLU A 251 25.19 -7.89 -8.53
CA GLU A 251 25.80 -6.78 -9.28
C GLU A 251 25.54 -6.76 -10.81
N ASN A 252 24.79 -7.72 -11.37
CA ASN A 252 24.41 -7.80 -12.78
C ASN A 252 22.97 -8.31 -13.08
N GLU A 253 22.07 -8.48 -12.11
CA GLU A 253 20.81 -9.21 -12.38
C GLU A 253 19.52 -8.47 -12.00
N THR A 254 18.49 -8.77 -12.81
CA THR A 254 17.09 -8.38 -12.65
C THR A 254 16.63 -8.53 -11.20
N ILE A 255 15.73 -7.66 -10.74
CA ILE A 255 14.96 -7.89 -9.50
C ILE A 255 14.22 -9.22 -9.66
N GLU A 256 14.83 -10.32 -9.20
CA GLU A 256 14.33 -11.68 -9.43
C GLU A 256 12.98 -11.89 -8.73
N ASN A 257 12.75 -11.16 -7.63
CA ASN A 257 11.47 -11.13 -6.95
C ASN A 257 11.22 -9.80 -6.25
N ILE A 258 10.49 -8.88 -6.91
CA ILE A 258 10.11 -7.57 -6.34
C ILE A 258 9.33 -7.72 -5.02
N LEU A 259 8.68 -8.87 -4.82
CA LEU A 259 7.89 -9.13 -3.63
C LEU A 259 8.71 -9.26 -2.34
N CYS A 260 10.01 -9.59 -2.43
CA CYS A 260 10.88 -9.67 -1.26
C CYS A 260 10.97 -8.34 -0.50
N ILE A 261 10.62 -7.22 -1.14
CA ILE A 261 10.49 -5.92 -0.47
C ILE A 261 9.37 -5.94 0.58
N ILE A 262 8.25 -6.59 0.26
CA ILE A 262 7.07 -6.71 1.11
C ILE A 262 7.22 -7.91 2.05
N ASP A 263 7.58 -9.07 1.51
CA ASP A 263 7.66 -10.35 2.21
C ASP A 263 8.74 -11.25 1.58
N ALA A 264 9.74 -11.62 2.37
CA ALA A 264 10.82 -12.51 1.95
C ALA A 264 10.55 -14.00 2.28
N ASP A 265 9.38 -14.34 2.85
CA ASP A 265 8.97 -15.70 3.23
C ASP A 265 9.95 -16.39 4.21
N ILE A 266 10.46 -15.63 5.18
CA ILE A 266 11.39 -16.11 6.22
C ILE A 266 10.78 -16.09 7.63
N TYR A 267 9.66 -15.38 7.85
CA TYR A 267 9.02 -15.21 9.14
C TYR A 267 7.70 -16.00 9.28
N ASN A 268 7.74 -17.02 10.14
CA ASN A 268 6.60 -17.91 10.40
C ASN A 268 5.85 -17.62 11.73
N GLY A 269 6.01 -16.43 12.31
CA GLY A 269 5.40 -16.08 13.61
C GLY A 269 6.14 -16.59 14.85
N LYS A 270 7.24 -17.35 14.70
CA LYS A 270 7.99 -17.94 15.83
C LYS A 270 9.48 -17.57 15.84
N ASN A 271 10.07 -17.26 14.69
CA ASN A 271 11.51 -17.11 14.53
C ASN A 271 12.02 -15.66 14.65
N HIS A 272 11.82 -15.05 15.83
CA HIS A 272 12.21 -13.66 16.10
C HIS A 272 13.73 -13.36 16.05
N ARG A 273 14.60 -14.38 16.10
CA ARG A 273 16.06 -14.18 16.27
C ARG A 273 16.81 -13.74 15.02
N ASN A 274 16.21 -13.85 13.83
CA ASN A 274 16.85 -13.51 12.55
C ASN A 274 16.14 -12.34 11.83
N LEU A 275 15.22 -11.63 12.47
CA LEU A 275 14.41 -10.57 11.84
C LEU A 275 14.91 -9.19 12.24
N ALA A 276 16.20 -8.97 12.05
CA ALA A 276 16.84 -7.66 12.19
C ALA A 276 17.07 -7.07 10.79
N PRO A 277 17.18 -5.74 10.65
CA PRO A 277 17.65 -5.14 9.41
C PRO A 277 19.00 -5.76 9.01
N GLY A 278 19.17 -6.11 7.74
CA GLY A 278 20.37 -6.73 7.18
C GLY A 278 20.27 -8.24 6.93
N ASN A 279 19.18 -8.88 7.36
CA ASN A 279 18.98 -10.34 7.24
C ASN A 279 18.00 -10.74 6.12
N GLU A 280 17.92 -9.98 5.03
CA GLU A 280 17.01 -10.29 3.90
C GLU A 280 15.54 -10.44 4.33
N VAL A 281 15.06 -9.52 5.17
CA VAL A 281 13.71 -9.56 5.74
C VAL A 281 12.78 -8.63 4.98
N GLY A 282 11.57 -9.10 4.65
CA GLY A 282 10.53 -8.26 4.07
C GLY A 282 10.02 -7.24 5.08
N LEU A 283 9.55 -6.08 4.60
CA LEU A 283 9.07 -5.01 5.50
C LEU A 283 7.88 -5.46 6.36
N SER A 284 6.95 -6.24 5.80
CA SER A 284 5.81 -6.77 6.55
C SER A 284 6.25 -7.72 7.65
N GLU A 285 7.26 -8.55 7.39
CA GLU A 285 7.82 -9.50 8.35
C GLU A 285 8.51 -8.76 9.49
N TYR A 286 9.32 -7.75 9.15
CA TYR A 286 9.99 -6.92 10.13
C TYR A 286 9.01 -6.16 11.01
N ALA A 287 8.01 -5.51 10.40
CA ALA A 287 6.98 -4.76 11.10
C ALA A 287 6.14 -5.67 12.01
N ASN A 288 5.70 -6.82 11.50
CA ASN A 288 4.92 -7.78 12.26
C ASN A 288 5.73 -8.36 13.43
N ALA A 289 6.98 -8.77 13.22
CA ALA A 289 7.77 -9.44 14.25
C ALA A 289 8.26 -8.51 15.36
N ASN A 290 8.59 -7.26 15.04
CA ASN A 290 9.32 -6.37 15.97
C ASN A 290 8.46 -5.31 16.65
N PHE A 291 7.27 -5.03 16.13
CA PHE A 291 6.41 -3.97 16.65
C PHE A 291 5.01 -4.48 16.96
N PHE A 292 4.34 -3.73 17.83
CA PHE A 292 2.95 -3.96 18.18
C PHE A 292 2.06 -2.98 17.42
N SER A 293 0.85 -3.42 17.09
CA SER A 293 -0.27 -2.53 16.76
C SER A 293 -1.19 -2.41 17.99
N ASN A 294 -2.07 -1.41 17.99
CA ASN A 294 -2.94 -1.11 19.14
C ASN A 294 -3.74 -2.32 19.63
N ASP A 295 -4.26 -3.16 18.71
CA ASP A 295 -5.21 -4.20 19.06
C ASP A 295 -4.66 -5.64 18.95
N THR A 296 -3.38 -5.80 18.57
CA THR A 296 -2.75 -7.12 18.40
C THR A 296 -1.59 -7.41 19.36
N ILE A 297 -1.52 -6.68 20.49
CA ILE A 297 -0.52 -6.90 21.56
C ILE A 297 -0.52 -8.35 22.08
N ARG A 298 -1.58 -9.12 21.83
CA ARG A 298 -1.61 -10.59 21.94
C ARG A 298 -2.33 -11.18 20.73
N TYR A 299 -1.81 -12.28 20.17
CA TYR A 299 -2.56 -13.13 19.24
C TYR A 299 -3.79 -13.71 19.96
N THR A 300 -4.84 -12.91 20.05
CA THR A 300 -6.18 -13.35 20.45
C THR A 300 -7.13 -12.69 19.49
N GLU A 301 -7.72 -13.52 18.65
CA GLU A 301 -8.61 -13.20 17.54
C GLU A 301 -9.65 -12.12 17.88
N TRP A 302 -9.97 -11.28 16.88
CA TRP A 302 -11.20 -10.53 16.51
C TRP A 302 -12.23 -10.07 17.55
N TRP A 303 -12.34 -10.70 18.72
CA TRP A 303 -13.28 -10.41 19.79
C TRP A 303 -13.08 -9.02 20.41
N SER A 304 -11.86 -8.46 20.37
CA SER A 304 -11.59 -7.13 20.94
C SER A 304 -12.29 -6.00 20.17
N TRP A 305 -12.42 -6.13 18.84
CA TRP A 305 -13.04 -5.11 17.98
C TRP A 305 -14.56 -5.01 18.22
N LEU A 306 -15.26 -6.15 18.29
CA LEU A 306 -16.70 -6.19 18.61
C LEU A 306 -17.02 -5.62 20.00
N LEU A 307 -16.13 -5.84 20.97
CA LEU A 307 -16.26 -5.31 22.32
C LEU A 307 -16.09 -3.78 22.37
N LYS A 308 -15.25 -3.19 21.53
CA LYS A 308 -15.02 -1.74 21.47
C LYS A 308 -16.18 -0.95 20.86
N ILE A 309 -16.92 -1.54 19.92
CA ILE A 309 -18.13 -0.95 19.34
C ILE A 309 -19.41 -1.24 20.16
N GLY A 310 -19.27 -1.78 21.38
CA GLY A 310 -20.39 -1.98 22.32
C GLY A 310 -21.27 -3.20 22.02
N LEU A 311 -20.87 -4.09 21.10
CA LEU A 311 -21.60 -5.32 20.81
C LEU A 311 -21.17 -6.43 21.79
N THR A 312 -22.04 -6.71 22.76
CA THR A 312 -21.85 -7.85 23.65
C THR A 312 -22.34 -9.11 22.94
N VAL A 313 -21.43 -9.99 22.52
CA VAL A 313 -21.77 -11.32 22.00
C VAL A 313 -21.56 -12.33 23.12
N THR A 314 -22.63 -12.96 23.58
CA THR A 314 -22.56 -14.10 24.51
C THR A 314 -21.93 -15.29 23.78
N ALA A 315 -20.72 -15.67 24.17
CA ALA A 315 -20.03 -16.85 23.64
C ALA A 315 -20.77 -18.15 24.05
N GLY A 316 -21.27 -18.89 23.08
CA GLY A 316 -21.67 -20.30 23.25
C GLY A 316 -20.45 -21.23 23.12
N PRO A 317 -20.52 -22.47 23.65
CA PRO A 317 -19.35 -23.33 23.78
C PRO A 317 -19.09 -24.06 22.46
N TYR A 318 -18.25 -23.50 21.59
CA TYR A 318 -17.66 -24.26 20.49
C TYR A 318 -16.15 -24.29 20.65
N ARG A 319 -15.65 -25.50 20.90
CA ARG A 319 -14.24 -25.87 20.83
C ARG A 319 -13.90 -26.04 19.36
N ILE A 320 -12.99 -25.23 18.82
CA ILE A 320 -12.51 -25.38 17.45
C ILE A 320 -11.21 -26.18 17.51
N ASP A 321 -11.26 -27.38 16.93
CA ASP A 321 -10.05 -28.17 16.66
C ASP A 321 -9.27 -27.49 15.53
N VAL A 322 -7.99 -27.21 15.79
CA VAL A 322 -7.06 -26.67 14.79
C VAL A 322 -6.82 -27.76 13.74
N VAL A 323 -7.44 -27.62 12.57
CA VAL A 323 -7.07 -28.41 11.40
C VAL A 323 -5.81 -27.78 10.81
N PRO A 324 -4.67 -28.50 10.74
CA PRO A 324 -3.48 -27.97 10.09
C PRO A 324 -3.75 -27.71 8.60
N PRO A 325 -3.14 -26.66 8.00
CA PRO A 325 -3.30 -26.38 6.59
C PRO A 325 -2.92 -27.59 5.74
N SER A 326 -3.79 -27.97 4.80
CA SER A 326 -3.48 -28.93 3.75
C SER A 326 -2.33 -28.41 2.89
N ASP A 327 -1.37 -29.29 2.58
CA ASP A 327 -0.14 -29.08 1.79
C ASP A 327 -0.37 -28.58 0.34
N VAL A 328 -0.98 -27.41 0.15
CA VAL A 328 -1.12 -26.78 -1.16
C VAL A 328 -0.25 -25.53 -1.15
N LEU A 329 0.86 -25.60 -1.89
CA LEU A 329 1.86 -24.56 -2.18
C LEU A 329 3.09 -24.46 -1.25
N ARG A 330 3.76 -25.58 -0.97
CA ARG A 330 5.24 -25.52 -0.81
C ARG A 330 5.85 -25.43 -2.20
N LYS A 331 6.28 -24.24 -2.63
CA LYS A 331 7.23 -24.13 -3.74
C LYS A 331 8.60 -24.57 -3.20
N SER A 332 9.03 -25.76 -3.58
CA SER A 332 10.42 -26.15 -3.41
C SER A 332 11.31 -25.16 -4.18
N PRO A 333 12.45 -24.71 -3.64
CA PRO A 333 13.41 -23.93 -4.41
C PRO A 333 13.91 -24.76 -5.60
N PRO A 334 14.20 -24.14 -6.76
CA PRO A 334 14.75 -24.84 -7.89
C PRO A 334 16.07 -25.50 -7.49
N SER A 335 16.15 -26.81 -7.67
CA SER A 335 17.37 -27.58 -7.47
C SER A 335 18.47 -27.01 -8.37
N ALA A 336 19.54 -26.52 -7.75
CA ALA A 336 20.78 -26.18 -8.43
C ALA A 336 21.24 -27.39 -9.25
N LEU A 337 21.25 -27.25 -10.58
CA LEU A 337 22.01 -28.14 -11.45
C LEU A 337 23.48 -27.74 -11.31
N SER A 338 24.21 -28.49 -10.49
CA SER A 338 25.67 -28.54 -10.52
C SER A 338 26.14 -29.31 -11.78
N PRO A 339 27.33 -28.96 -12.34
CA PRO A 339 27.71 -29.15 -13.74
C PRO A 339 27.73 -30.58 -14.29
#